data_AF-A0A246RHR0-F1
#
_entry.id   AF-A0A246RHR0-F1
#
_cell.length_a   1.000
_cell.length_b   1.000
_cell.length_c   1.000
_cell.angle_alpha   90.00
_cell.angle_beta   90.00
_cell.angle_gamma   90.00
#
_symmetry.space_group_name_H-M   'P 1'
#
loop_
_entity.id
_entity.type
_entity.pdbx_description
1 polymer ?
#
loop_
_entity_poly.entity_id
_entity_poly.type
_entity_poly.pdbx_seq_one_letter_code
_entity_poly.pdbx_strand_id
1 'polypeptide(L)'
;MSSTTPDQPRRPSGARTGRPPGRAGGARVPAPRRPEQPGRSRAPLPVAAGVAAAGAAVTSYLPVAVVLGLAQFSEDAGSLVGALRAGLAGWLLGHGVPLETTAGPLGLVPLTLCAFAFWRLSRAGVHASRAVGARGGRSPRQAATVALAVGIGYAVFGVLAALLVDSAGLRVSPVRSGLTLLLFGTLAALVGAARTTAVTRLLADRAPAVLRDGVRTGLVAALLLLAAGASAAGLAVATGGGDAADLIGAYRTGVAGQAGITLVSLAYAPNATVWSTAYLLGPGFAVGTGTAVRLSEVSVGSLPAVPLLA
;
A
#
# COMPACT_ATOMS: atom_id res chain seq x y z
N MET A 1 -88.37 65.33 -4.97
CA MET A 1 -87.36 64.27 -5.14
C MET A 1 -87.57 63.27 -4.00
N SER A 2 -87.61 61.98 -4.35
CA SER A 2 -87.65 60.72 -3.59
C SER A 2 -87.37 60.77 -2.07
N SER A 3 -87.88 59.91 -1.17
CA SER A 3 -88.68 58.67 -1.17
C SER A 3 -88.84 58.30 0.32
N THR A 4 -90.03 58.05 0.85
CA THR A 4 -90.58 56.72 1.18
C THR A 4 -89.64 55.79 1.98
N THR A 5 -89.90 55.68 3.30
CA THR A 5 -90.13 54.48 4.18
C THR A 5 -89.39 53.15 3.90
N PRO A 6 -89.47 52.06 4.72
CA PRO A 6 -89.68 51.84 6.16
C PRO A 6 -88.70 50.80 6.80
N ASP A 7 -88.91 50.55 8.09
CA ASP A 7 -88.79 49.29 8.86
C ASP A 7 -87.63 48.30 8.67
N GLN A 8 -86.98 48.05 9.81
CA GLN A 8 -86.25 46.82 10.08
C GLN A 8 -87.22 45.65 10.40
N PRO A 9 -87.01 44.47 9.81
CA PRO A 9 -87.44 43.22 10.40
C PRO A 9 -86.26 42.39 10.92
N ARG A 10 -86.43 41.90 12.15
CA ARG A 10 -85.65 40.82 12.76
C ARG A 10 -85.64 39.56 11.88
N ARG A 11 -84.51 38.85 11.85
CA ARG A 11 -84.45 37.44 11.42
C ARG A 11 -83.43 36.62 12.23
N PRO A 12 -83.60 35.28 12.27
CA PRO A 12 -83.48 34.50 13.49
C PRO A 12 -82.48 33.33 13.40
N SER A 13 -82.27 32.68 14.56
CA SER A 13 -82.12 31.23 14.79
C SER A 13 -81.30 30.36 13.82
N GLY A 14 -80.39 29.56 14.40
CA GLY A 14 -80.09 28.25 13.85
C GLY A 14 -78.65 27.78 13.99
N ALA A 15 -78.15 27.65 15.22
CA ALA A 15 -76.95 26.88 15.48
C ALA A 15 -77.25 25.38 15.30
N ARG A 16 -76.78 24.77 14.21
CA ARG A 16 -76.38 23.35 14.12
C ARG A 16 -75.90 23.03 12.70
N THR A 17 -74.67 22.53 12.59
CA THR A 17 -74.20 21.38 11.78
C THR A 17 -72.74 21.59 11.34
N GLY A 18 -71.96 20.51 11.33
CA GLY A 18 -70.66 20.47 10.65
C GLY A 18 -69.51 19.83 11.42
N ARG A 19 -69.60 18.52 11.68
CA ARG A 19 -68.42 17.67 11.97
C ARG A 19 -67.47 17.76 10.76
N PRO A 20 -66.16 18.02 10.93
CA PRO A 20 -65.24 18.06 9.79
C PRO A 20 -65.17 16.68 9.13
N PRO A 21 -65.17 16.59 7.79
CA PRO A 21 -65.10 15.32 7.09
C PRO A 21 -63.76 14.65 7.42
N GLY A 22 -63.85 13.39 7.86
CA GLY A 22 -62.68 12.55 8.09
C GLY A 22 -61.86 12.44 6.81
N ARG A 23 -60.55 12.68 6.93
CA ARG A 23 -59.57 12.37 5.89
C ARG A 23 -59.80 10.94 5.42
N ALA A 24 -60.29 10.80 4.18
CA ALA A 24 -60.28 9.54 3.46
C ALA A 24 -58.86 8.97 3.54
N GLY A 25 -58.75 7.72 3.99
CA GLY A 25 -57.49 7.02 4.12
C GLY A 25 -56.76 7.06 2.78
N GLY A 26 -55.67 7.81 2.72
CA GLY A 26 -54.76 7.78 1.59
C GLY A 26 -54.36 6.33 1.37
N ALA A 27 -54.68 5.81 0.19
CA ALA A 27 -54.20 4.50 -0.25
C ALA A 27 -52.69 4.47 0.01
N ARG A 28 -52.25 3.58 0.90
CA ARG A 28 -50.83 3.32 1.11
C ARG A 28 -50.31 2.81 -0.23
N VAL A 29 -49.71 3.70 -1.02
CA VAL A 29 -48.93 3.34 -2.20
C VAL A 29 -47.90 2.33 -1.69
N PRO A 30 -47.93 1.07 -2.15
CA PRO A 30 -46.91 0.10 -1.75
C PRO A 30 -45.56 0.69 -2.11
N ALA A 31 -44.66 0.80 -1.11
CA ALA A 31 -43.30 1.22 -1.37
C ALA A 31 -42.75 0.37 -2.53
N PRO A 32 -42.05 0.97 -3.53
CA PRO A 32 -41.48 0.20 -4.61
C PRO A 32 -40.68 -0.95 -4.02
N ARG A 33 -41.07 -2.19 -4.32
CA ARG A 33 -40.26 -3.36 -3.94
C ARG A 33 -38.89 -3.09 -4.53
N ARG A 34 -37.90 -2.83 -3.66
CA ARG A 34 -36.50 -2.79 -4.09
C ARG A 34 -36.29 -4.08 -4.87
N PRO A 35 -35.84 -4.03 -6.14
CA PRO A 35 -35.53 -5.25 -6.86
C PRO A 35 -34.59 -6.05 -5.95
N GLU A 36 -34.99 -7.29 -5.61
CA GLU A 36 -34.09 -8.24 -4.98
C GLU A 36 -32.86 -8.27 -5.86
N GLN A 37 -31.76 -7.67 -5.38
CA GLN A 37 -30.51 -7.71 -6.12
C GLN A 37 -30.19 -9.20 -6.25
N PRO A 38 -30.11 -9.76 -7.48
CA PRO A 38 -29.81 -11.16 -7.68
C PRO A 38 -28.58 -11.47 -6.83
N GLY A 39 -28.71 -12.45 -5.94
CA GLY A 39 -27.69 -12.76 -4.95
C GLY A 39 -26.36 -12.93 -5.68
N ARG A 40 -25.48 -11.93 -5.57
CA ARG A 40 -24.17 -11.96 -6.23
C ARG A 40 -23.49 -13.25 -5.78
N SER A 41 -23.33 -14.18 -6.72
CA SER A 41 -22.64 -15.44 -6.47
C SER A 41 -21.30 -15.13 -5.82
N ARG A 42 -21.14 -15.58 -4.57
CA ARG A 42 -19.92 -15.32 -3.80
C ARG A 42 -18.83 -16.19 -4.38
N ALA A 43 -17.72 -15.58 -4.77
CA ALA A 43 -16.59 -16.37 -5.24
C ALA A 43 -16.04 -17.24 -4.11
N PRO A 44 -15.62 -18.48 -4.38
CA PRO A 44 -14.94 -19.28 -3.38
C PRO A 44 -13.64 -18.57 -2.95
N LEU A 45 -13.42 -18.51 -1.64
CA LEU A 45 -12.27 -17.84 -1.03
C LEU A 45 -10.92 -18.19 -1.67
N PRO A 46 -10.56 -19.47 -1.91
CA PRO A 46 -9.26 -19.79 -2.49
C PRO A 46 -9.07 -19.20 -3.89
N VAL A 47 -10.11 -19.17 -4.72
CA VAL A 47 -10.06 -18.58 -6.07
C VAL A 47 -9.92 -17.06 -5.98
N ALA A 48 -10.75 -16.41 -5.15
CA ALA A 48 -10.68 -14.97 -4.97
C ALA A 48 -9.32 -14.52 -4.42
N ALA A 49 -8.78 -15.24 -3.44
CA ALA A 49 -7.48 -14.97 -2.85
C ALA A 49 -6.33 -15.25 -3.82
N GLY A 50 -6.38 -16.36 -4.55
CA GLY A 50 -5.37 -16.72 -5.56
C GLY A 50 -5.29 -15.70 -6.69
N VAL A 51 -6.42 -15.29 -7.26
CA VAL A 51 -6.47 -14.25 -8.31
C VAL A 51 -5.96 -12.91 -7.78
N ALA A 52 -6.34 -12.53 -6.55
CA ALA A 52 -5.88 -11.28 -5.95
C ALA A 52 -4.38 -11.29 -5.66
N ALA A 53 -3.84 -12.41 -5.16
CA ALA A 53 -2.40 -12.60 -4.92
C ALA A 53 -1.61 -12.60 -6.23
N ALA A 54 -2.07 -13.31 -7.26
CA ALA A 54 -1.45 -13.33 -8.58
C ALA A 54 -1.42 -11.92 -9.21
N GLY A 55 -2.55 -11.21 -9.16
CA GLY A 55 -2.63 -9.82 -9.63
C GLY A 55 -1.68 -8.90 -8.87
N ALA A 56 -1.52 -9.06 -7.56
CA ALA A 56 -0.56 -8.30 -6.77
C ALA A 56 0.90 -8.67 -7.12
N ALA A 57 1.21 -9.95 -7.30
CA ALA A 57 2.55 -10.43 -7.67
C ALA A 57 2.98 -9.87 -9.03
N VAL A 58 2.16 -10.06 -10.07
CA VAL A 58 2.46 -9.55 -11.42
C VAL A 58 2.65 -8.04 -11.41
N THR A 59 1.71 -7.29 -10.81
CA THR A 59 1.79 -5.82 -10.81
C THR A 59 2.94 -5.24 -9.99
N SER A 60 3.41 -5.94 -8.95
CA SER A 60 4.58 -5.53 -8.17
C SER A 60 5.91 -5.97 -8.79
N TYR A 61 5.91 -7.07 -9.55
CA TYR A 61 7.07 -7.59 -10.27
C TYR A 61 7.39 -6.77 -11.53
N LEU A 62 6.38 -6.37 -12.31
CA LEU A 62 6.56 -5.72 -13.61
C LEU A 62 7.51 -4.50 -13.59
N PRO A 63 7.38 -3.53 -12.66
CA PRO A 63 8.31 -2.39 -12.63
C PRO A 63 9.76 -2.83 -12.42
N VAL A 64 10.00 -3.84 -11.58
CA VAL A 64 11.34 -4.36 -11.28
C VAL A 64 11.92 -5.06 -12.49
N ALA A 65 11.12 -5.91 -13.15
CA ALA A 65 11.51 -6.63 -14.34
C ALA A 65 11.86 -5.67 -15.50
N VAL A 66 11.12 -4.57 -15.66
CA VAL A 66 11.42 -3.55 -16.65
C VAL A 66 12.74 -2.85 -16.34
N VAL A 67 12.92 -2.36 -15.11
CA VAL A 67 14.15 -1.63 -14.73
C VAL A 67 15.40 -2.51 -14.85
N LEU A 68 15.36 -3.71 -14.29
CA LEU A 68 16.51 -4.62 -14.33
C LEU A 68 16.70 -5.25 -15.72
N GLY A 69 15.63 -5.43 -16.49
CA GLY A 69 15.71 -5.86 -17.87
C GLY A 69 16.40 -4.83 -18.76
N LEU A 70 16.04 -3.54 -18.63
CA LEU A 70 16.68 -2.46 -19.38
C LEU A 70 18.19 -2.39 -19.09
N ALA A 71 18.62 -2.60 -17.84
CA ALA A 71 20.03 -2.66 -17.49
C ALA A 71 20.74 -3.86 -18.17
N GLN A 72 20.16 -5.05 -18.10
CA GLN A 72 20.72 -6.27 -18.70
C GLN A 72 20.85 -6.21 -20.23
N PHE A 73 19.86 -5.61 -20.92
CA PHE A 73 19.92 -5.46 -22.37
C PHE A 73 20.91 -4.40 -22.84
N SER A 74 21.33 -3.48 -21.96
CA SER A 74 22.33 -2.46 -22.29
C SER A 74 23.78 -2.97 -22.24
N GLU A 75 24.03 -4.14 -21.65
CA GLU A 75 25.38 -4.73 -21.54
C GLU A 75 25.74 -5.65 -22.72
N ASP A 76 25.04 -5.55 -23.87
CA ASP A 76 25.24 -6.32 -25.13
C ASP A 76 25.24 -7.87 -25.03
N ALA A 77 25.13 -8.45 -23.82
CA ALA A 77 25.17 -9.89 -23.55
C ALA A 77 23.93 -10.44 -22.79
N GLY A 78 22.93 -9.61 -22.50
CA GLY A 78 21.79 -9.97 -21.66
C GLY A 78 20.78 -10.92 -22.34
N SER A 79 20.56 -12.11 -21.78
CA SER A 79 19.46 -12.99 -22.20
C SER A 79 18.12 -12.57 -21.56
N LEU A 80 17.00 -12.75 -22.26
CA LEU A 80 15.65 -12.48 -21.71
C LEU A 80 15.39 -13.25 -20.40
N VAL A 81 15.86 -14.50 -20.33
CA VAL A 81 15.75 -15.33 -19.12
C VAL A 81 16.57 -14.73 -17.98
N GLY A 82 17.77 -14.21 -18.25
CA GLY A 82 18.59 -13.49 -17.28
C GLY A 82 17.91 -12.24 -16.75
N ALA A 83 17.32 -11.42 -17.63
CA ALA A 83 16.55 -10.24 -17.26
C ALA A 83 15.36 -10.57 -16.34
N LEU A 84 14.59 -11.62 -16.67
CA LEU A 84 13.47 -12.08 -15.84
C LEU A 84 13.96 -12.57 -14.47
N ARG A 85 15.05 -13.34 -14.41
CA ARG A 85 15.65 -13.79 -13.15
C ARG A 85 16.16 -12.63 -12.29
N ALA A 86 16.83 -11.65 -12.89
CA ALA A 86 17.25 -10.44 -12.20
C ALA A 86 16.05 -9.68 -11.63
N GLY A 87 14.98 -9.54 -12.42
CA GLY A 87 13.69 -9.00 -11.99
C GLY A 87 13.13 -9.73 -10.76
N LEU A 88 13.16 -11.06 -10.75
CA LEU A 88 12.65 -11.87 -9.66
C LEU A 88 13.52 -11.72 -8.40
N ALA A 89 14.84 -11.68 -8.55
CA ALA A 89 15.77 -11.44 -7.45
C ALA A 89 15.53 -10.06 -6.82
N GLY A 90 15.41 -9.01 -7.64
CA GLY A 90 15.09 -7.65 -7.18
C GLY A 90 13.71 -7.56 -6.53
N TRP A 91 12.72 -8.31 -7.04
CA TRP A 91 11.39 -8.36 -6.45
C TRP A 91 11.42 -9.04 -5.08
N LEU A 92 12.15 -10.15 -4.92
CA LEU A 92 12.37 -10.80 -3.63
C LEU A 92 13.11 -9.90 -2.63
N LEU A 93 14.15 -9.19 -3.08
CA LEU A 93 14.86 -8.19 -2.27
C LEU A 93 13.92 -7.06 -1.81
N GLY A 94 13.02 -6.62 -2.68
CA GLY A 94 11.96 -5.65 -2.35
C GLY A 94 11.00 -6.10 -1.24
N HIS A 95 10.94 -7.41 -0.96
CA HIS A 95 10.17 -7.98 0.14
C HIS A 95 11.02 -8.26 1.39
N GLY A 96 12.31 -7.94 1.37
CA GLY A 96 13.24 -8.25 2.46
C GLY A 96 13.74 -9.69 2.47
N VAL A 97 13.65 -10.40 1.34
CA VAL A 97 14.31 -11.70 1.20
C VAL A 97 15.79 -11.45 0.89
N PRO A 98 16.73 -11.88 1.75
CA PRO A 98 18.15 -11.70 1.51
C PRO A 98 18.60 -12.58 0.34
N LEU A 99 19.46 -12.01 -0.50
CA LEU A 99 20.08 -12.67 -1.63
C LEU A 99 21.52 -13.05 -1.26
N GLU A 100 21.87 -14.33 -1.34
CA GLU A 100 23.24 -14.77 -1.07
C GLU A 100 24.06 -14.63 -2.36
N THR A 101 25.02 -13.70 -2.36
CA THR A 101 25.91 -13.45 -3.51
C THR A 101 27.34 -13.90 -3.19
N THR A 102 28.20 -13.98 -4.20
CA THR A 102 29.64 -14.27 -4.00
C THR A 102 30.35 -13.24 -3.14
N ALA A 103 29.88 -11.99 -3.12
CA ALA A 103 30.41 -10.91 -2.29
C ALA A 103 29.83 -10.89 -0.86
N GLY A 104 28.87 -11.78 -0.55
CA GLY A 104 28.16 -11.85 0.72
C GLY A 104 26.65 -11.64 0.61
N PRO A 105 25.93 -11.65 1.75
CA PRO A 105 24.49 -11.49 1.76
C PRO A 105 24.07 -10.05 1.43
N LEU A 106 23.26 -9.88 0.39
CA LEU A 106 22.62 -8.62 0.03
C LEU A 106 21.20 -8.59 0.61
N GLY A 107 20.98 -7.74 1.60
CA GLY A 107 19.68 -7.61 2.31
C GLY A 107 19.12 -6.20 2.37
N LEU A 108 19.67 -5.26 1.59
CA LEU A 108 19.20 -3.87 1.61
C LEU A 108 17.91 -3.73 0.80
N VAL A 109 16.81 -3.41 1.48
CA VAL A 109 15.47 -3.40 0.86
C VAL A 109 15.17 -2.04 0.21
N PRO A 110 14.83 -1.98 -1.08
CA PRO A 110 14.32 -0.75 -1.69
C PRO A 110 12.92 -0.43 -1.14
N LEU A 111 12.84 0.54 -0.21
CA LEU A 111 11.64 0.84 0.55
C LEU A 111 10.48 1.34 -0.33
N THR A 112 10.76 2.02 -1.44
CA THR A 112 9.71 2.43 -2.40
C THR A 112 9.02 1.21 -3.01
N LEU A 113 9.80 0.20 -3.40
CA LEU A 113 9.27 -1.05 -3.96
C LEU A 113 8.49 -1.83 -2.90
N CYS A 114 9.04 -1.93 -1.69
CA CYS A 114 8.38 -2.56 -0.54
C CYS A 114 7.02 -1.90 -0.25
N ALA A 115 6.98 -0.57 -0.17
CA ALA A 115 5.75 0.19 0.06
C ALA A 115 4.73 0.00 -1.08
N PHE A 116 5.19 -0.02 -2.33
CA PHE A 116 4.34 -0.27 -3.49
C PHE A 116 3.72 -1.69 -3.46
N ALA A 117 4.52 -2.72 -3.20
CA ALA A 117 4.05 -4.10 -3.07
C ALA A 117 3.05 -4.24 -1.91
N PHE A 118 3.34 -3.63 -0.76
CA PHE A 118 2.44 -3.58 0.39
C PHE A 118 1.10 -2.93 0.03
N TRP A 119 1.12 -1.79 -0.68
CA TRP A 119 -0.09 -1.13 -1.15
C TRP A 119 -0.89 -2.03 -2.10
N ARG A 120 -0.24 -2.70 -3.06
CA ARG A 120 -0.90 -3.64 -3.99
C ARG A 120 -1.57 -4.80 -3.26
N LEU A 121 -0.91 -5.39 -2.27
CA LEU A 121 -1.47 -6.45 -1.44
C LEU A 121 -2.61 -5.96 -0.54
N SER A 122 -2.53 -4.72 -0.04
CA SER A 122 -3.67 -4.11 0.68
C SER A 122 -4.89 -3.98 -0.24
N ARG A 123 -4.71 -3.65 -1.53
CA ARG A 123 -5.79 -3.67 -2.52
C ARG A 123 -6.29 -5.10 -2.77
N ALA A 124 -5.39 -6.08 -2.87
CA ALA A 124 -5.76 -7.50 -2.99
C ALA A 124 -6.67 -7.94 -1.83
N GLY A 125 -6.35 -7.58 -0.59
CA GLY A 125 -7.21 -7.84 0.58
C GLY A 125 -8.59 -7.19 0.49
N VAL A 126 -8.69 -5.98 -0.06
CA VAL A 126 -9.98 -5.32 -0.36
C VAL A 126 -10.77 -6.11 -1.41
N HIS A 127 -10.14 -6.48 -2.52
CA HIS A 127 -10.81 -7.19 -3.62
C HIS A 127 -11.28 -8.58 -3.20
N ALA A 128 -10.42 -9.36 -2.54
CA ALA A 128 -10.77 -10.68 -2.02
C ALA A 128 -11.92 -10.60 -1.00
N SER A 129 -11.87 -9.64 -0.07
CA SER A 129 -12.95 -9.44 0.91
C SER A 129 -14.30 -9.09 0.25
N ARG A 130 -14.28 -8.29 -0.83
CA ARG A 130 -15.51 -7.95 -1.57
C ARG A 130 -16.05 -9.15 -2.35
N ALA A 131 -15.17 -9.94 -2.96
CA ALA A 131 -15.54 -11.11 -3.78
C ALA A 131 -16.22 -12.21 -2.94
N VAL A 132 -15.80 -12.39 -1.68
CA VAL A 132 -16.42 -13.35 -0.76
C VAL A 132 -17.62 -12.78 0.03
N GLY A 133 -18.00 -11.53 -0.23
CA GLY A 133 -19.13 -10.88 0.44
C GLY A 133 -18.89 -10.49 1.91
N ALA A 134 -17.64 -10.29 2.33
CA ALA A 134 -17.27 -9.94 3.71
C ALA A 134 -17.50 -8.45 4.09
N ARG A 135 -18.15 -7.67 3.22
CA ARG A 135 -18.23 -6.21 3.37
C ARG A 135 -19.10 -5.83 4.56
N GLY A 136 -18.54 -5.03 5.48
CA GLY A 136 -19.28 -4.50 6.64
C GLY A 136 -19.67 -5.53 7.71
N GLY A 137 -19.20 -6.78 7.60
CA GLY A 137 -19.56 -7.87 8.52
C GLY A 137 -18.98 -7.73 9.93
N ARG A 138 -18.09 -6.75 10.19
CA ARG A 138 -17.52 -6.45 11.51
C ARG A 138 -16.88 -7.68 12.19
N SER A 139 -16.30 -8.59 11.40
CA SER A 139 -15.72 -9.84 11.87
C SER A 139 -14.19 -9.85 11.70
N PRO A 140 -13.41 -9.71 12.80
CA PRO A 140 -11.94 -9.81 12.76
C PRO A 140 -11.46 -11.16 12.24
N ARG A 141 -12.17 -12.25 12.63
CA ARG A 141 -11.87 -13.60 12.15
C ARG A 141 -11.97 -13.69 10.63
N GLN A 142 -13.03 -13.14 10.04
CA GLN A 142 -13.20 -13.16 8.59
C GLN A 142 -12.13 -12.33 7.87
N ALA A 143 -11.73 -11.17 8.43
CA ALA A 143 -10.64 -10.37 7.89
C ALA A 143 -9.30 -11.13 7.92
N ALA A 144 -9.00 -11.82 9.03
CA ALA A 144 -7.80 -12.65 9.19
C ALA A 144 -7.81 -13.84 8.22
N THR A 145 -8.94 -14.53 8.06
CA THR A 145 -9.06 -15.66 7.11
C THR A 145 -8.83 -15.22 5.66
N VAL A 146 -9.38 -14.07 5.24
CA VAL A 146 -9.13 -13.52 3.90
C VAL A 146 -7.67 -13.13 3.72
N ALA A 147 -7.10 -12.47 4.72
CA ALA A 147 -5.70 -12.04 4.69
C ALA A 147 -4.74 -13.23 4.59
N LEU A 148 -4.95 -14.26 5.40
CA LEU A 148 -4.15 -15.48 5.38
C LEU A 148 -4.28 -16.21 4.04
N ALA A 149 -5.48 -16.30 3.47
CA ALA A 149 -5.66 -16.92 2.16
C ALA A 149 -4.87 -16.18 1.05
N VAL A 150 -4.87 -14.85 1.07
CA VAL A 150 -4.06 -14.04 0.13
C VAL A 150 -2.57 -14.24 0.40
N GLY A 151 -2.15 -14.26 1.67
CA GLY A 151 -0.78 -14.52 2.07
C GLY A 151 -0.26 -15.90 1.62
N ILE A 152 -1.07 -16.96 1.76
CA ILE A 152 -0.75 -18.30 1.27
C ILE A 152 -0.57 -18.28 -0.25
N GLY A 153 -1.48 -17.64 -0.99
CA GLY A 153 -1.35 -17.49 -2.44
C GLY A 153 -0.07 -16.75 -2.82
N TYR A 154 0.29 -15.69 -2.08
CA TYR A 154 1.51 -14.91 -2.33
C TYR A 154 2.79 -15.66 -1.97
N ALA A 155 2.76 -16.48 -0.93
CA ALA A 155 3.87 -17.35 -0.52
C ALA A 155 4.27 -18.33 -1.62
N VAL A 156 3.29 -18.89 -2.35
CA VAL A 156 3.56 -19.76 -3.51
C VAL A 156 4.38 -19.03 -4.57
N PHE A 157 4.04 -17.78 -4.89
CA PHE A 157 4.84 -16.96 -5.82
C PHE A 157 6.25 -16.67 -5.29
N GLY A 158 6.42 -16.50 -3.98
CA GLY A 158 7.74 -16.33 -3.36
C GLY A 158 8.62 -17.55 -3.48
N VAL A 159 8.05 -18.74 -3.25
CA VAL A 159 8.75 -20.03 -3.43
C VAL A 159 9.13 -20.21 -4.90
N LEU A 160 8.18 -20.02 -5.82
CA LEU A 160 8.43 -20.15 -7.26
C LEU A 160 9.50 -19.17 -7.74
N ALA A 161 9.44 -17.90 -7.31
CA ALA A 161 10.46 -16.92 -7.65
C ALA A 161 11.85 -17.35 -7.15
N ALA A 162 11.97 -17.83 -5.90
CA ALA A 162 13.23 -18.29 -5.35
C ALA A 162 13.82 -19.48 -6.14
N LEU A 163 12.97 -20.44 -6.53
CA LEU A 163 13.38 -21.59 -7.35
C LEU A 163 13.84 -21.17 -8.76
N LEU A 164 13.25 -20.12 -9.33
CA LEU A 164 13.60 -19.63 -10.66
C LEU A 164 14.88 -18.77 -10.68
N VAL A 165 15.20 -18.12 -9.55
CA VAL A 165 16.38 -17.25 -9.39
C VAL A 165 17.67 -18.04 -9.17
N ASP A 166 17.60 -19.21 -8.51
CA ASP A 166 18.77 -19.99 -8.12
C ASP A 166 19.67 -20.31 -9.33
N SER A 167 20.89 -19.77 -9.32
CA SER A 167 21.84 -19.82 -10.43
C SER A 167 23.29 -19.71 -9.93
N ALA A 168 24.27 -19.92 -10.82
CA ALA A 168 25.69 -19.88 -10.47
C ALA A 168 26.07 -18.48 -9.95
N GLY A 169 26.20 -18.34 -8.63
CA GLY A 169 26.63 -17.10 -7.95
C GLY A 169 25.52 -16.34 -7.21
N LEU A 170 24.26 -16.74 -7.33
CA LEU A 170 23.13 -16.12 -6.63
C LEU A 170 22.20 -17.21 -6.07
N ARG A 171 22.14 -17.31 -4.73
CA ARG A 171 21.30 -18.28 -4.03
C ARG A 171 20.22 -17.60 -3.22
N VAL A 172 19.03 -18.20 -3.23
CA VAL A 172 17.89 -17.74 -2.43
C VAL A 172 17.18 -18.94 -1.81
N SER A 173 16.96 -18.91 -0.49
CA SER A 173 16.26 -19.99 0.21
C SER A 173 14.75 -19.99 -0.11
N PRO A 174 14.20 -21.04 -0.75
CA PRO A 174 12.78 -21.07 -1.09
C PRO A 174 11.87 -21.06 0.16
N VAL A 175 12.30 -21.71 1.25
CA VAL A 175 11.56 -21.72 2.52
C VAL A 175 11.51 -20.33 3.14
N ARG A 176 12.66 -19.63 3.21
CA ARG A 176 12.70 -18.25 3.73
C ARG A 176 11.84 -17.33 2.87
N SER A 177 11.92 -17.41 1.54
CA SER A 177 11.09 -16.62 0.63
C SER A 177 9.60 -16.87 0.84
N GLY A 178 9.19 -18.14 0.94
CA GLY A 178 7.81 -18.51 1.20
C GLY A 178 7.27 -17.95 2.51
N LEU A 179 8.04 -18.06 3.61
CA LEU A 179 7.66 -17.54 4.92
C LEU A 179 7.61 -16.01 4.95
N THR A 180 8.60 -15.33 4.35
CA THR A 180 8.64 -13.87 4.26
C THR A 180 7.44 -13.34 3.48
N LEU A 181 7.14 -13.91 2.32
CA LEU A 181 5.99 -13.47 1.50
C LEU A 181 4.64 -13.89 2.08
N LEU A 182 4.58 -14.99 2.83
CA LEU A 182 3.40 -15.36 3.61
C LEU A 182 3.08 -14.27 4.65
N LEU A 183 4.07 -13.90 5.47
CA LEU A 183 3.91 -12.88 6.50
C LEU A 183 3.60 -11.52 5.88
N PHE A 184 4.41 -11.09 4.91
CA PHE A 184 4.26 -9.81 4.23
C PHE A 184 2.89 -9.70 3.56
N GLY A 185 2.50 -10.72 2.78
CA GLY A 185 1.23 -10.80 2.07
C GLY A 185 0.04 -10.78 3.03
N THR A 186 0.13 -11.54 4.13
CA THR A 186 -0.94 -11.61 5.14
C THR A 186 -1.11 -10.26 5.84
N LEU A 187 -0.03 -9.63 6.31
CA LEU A 187 -0.10 -8.34 6.99
C LEU A 187 -0.64 -7.24 6.07
N ALA A 188 -0.14 -7.16 4.84
CA ALA A 188 -0.60 -6.18 3.86
C ALA A 188 -2.07 -6.38 3.48
N ALA A 189 -2.47 -7.62 3.18
CA ALA A 189 -3.86 -7.95 2.85
C ALA A 189 -4.80 -7.71 4.03
N LEU A 190 -4.34 -7.93 5.26
CA LEU A 190 -5.12 -7.67 6.48
C LEU A 190 -5.52 -6.20 6.61
N VAL A 191 -4.63 -5.26 6.26
CA VAL A 191 -4.96 -3.83 6.25
C VAL A 191 -6.17 -3.55 5.34
N GLY A 192 -6.17 -4.11 4.14
CA GLY A 192 -7.28 -3.98 3.19
C GLY A 192 -8.56 -4.68 3.62
N ALA A 193 -8.42 -5.91 4.14
CA ALA A 193 -9.52 -6.72 4.62
C ALA A 193 -10.19 -6.09 5.85
N ALA A 194 -9.42 -5.58 6.82
CA ALA A 194 -9.92 -4.91 8.02
C ALA A 194 -10.72 -3.64 7.69
N ARG A 195 -10.28 -2.85 6.69
CA ARG A 195 -11.03 -1.69 6.19
C ARG A 195 -12.36 -2.09 5.54
N THR A 196 -12.36 -3.17 4.76
CA THR A 196 -13.55 -3.63 4.01
C THR A 196 -14.58 -4.30 4.89
N THR A 197 -14.13 -5.09 5.86
CA THR A 197 -14.97 -5.76 6.88
C THR A 197 -15.44 -4.80 7.97
N ALA A 198 -14.98 -3.55 7.97
CA ALA A 198 -15.26 -2.54 9.01
C ALA A 198 -14.69 -2.87 10.40
N VAL A 199 -13.68 -3.75 10.48
CA VAL A 199 -12.94 -4.04 11.71
C VAL A 199 -12.18 -2.81 12.20
N THR A 200 -11.68 -1.97 11.29
CA THR A 200 -11.03 -0.70 11.67
C THR A 200 -11.99 0.23 12.43
N ARG A 201 -13.27 0.27 12.04
CA ARG A 201 -14.31 1.03 12.76
C ARG A 201 -14.60 0.43 14.13
N LEU A 202 -14.75 -0.89 14.22
CA LEU A 202 -14.91 -1.57 15.52
C LEU A 202 -13.78 -1.27 16.50
N LEU A 203 -12.54 -1.27 16.01
CA LEU A 203 -11.38 -0.95 16.84
C LEU A 203 -11.38 0.52 17.24
N ALA A 204 -11.72 1.44 16.33
CA ALA A 204 -11.83 2.86 16.64
C ALA A 204 -12.94 3.16 17.65
N ASP A 205 -14.09 2.49 17.56
CA ASP A 205 -15.23 2.64 18.47
C ASP A 205 -14.89 2.15 19.90
N ARG A 206 -13.99 1.16 20.02
CA ARG A 206 -13.54 0.60 21.30
C ARG A 206 -12.27 1.26 21.85
N ALA A 207 -11.58 2.07 21.06
CA ALA A 207 -10.31 2.66 21.47
C ALA A 207 -10.53 3.84 22.44
N PRO A 208 -9.86 3.85 23.61
CA PRO A 208 -9.83 5.00 24.49
C PRO A 208 -9.37 6.26 23.75
N ALA A 209 -9.85 7.45 24.14
CA ALA A 209 -9.48 8.72 23.52
C ALA A 209 -7.95 8.92 23.53
N VAL A 210 -7.30 8.63 24.66
CA VAL A 210 -5.84 8.69 24.83
C VAL A 210 -5.09 7.89 23.76
N LEU A 211 -5.58 6.68 23.42
CA LEU A 211 -4.94 5.85 22.40
C LEU A 211 -5.12 6.46 21.00
N ARG A 212 -6.31 6.99 20.69
CA ARG A 212 -6.59 7.63 19.40
C ARG A 212 -5.75 8.89 19.20
N ASP A 213 -5.68 9.72 20.23
CA ASP A 213 -4.90 10.96 20.21
C ASP A 213 -3.40 10.66 20.19
N GLY A 214 -2.93 9.68 20.96
CA GLY A 214 -1.54 9.21 20.94
C GLY A 214 -1.11 8.68 19.57
N VAL A 215 -1.95 7.87 18.90
CA VAL A 215 -1.66 7.40 17.54
C VAL A 215 -1.65 8.54 16.53
N ARG A 216 -2.60 9.48 16.63
CA ARG A 216 -2.67 10.64 15.71
C ARG A 216 -1.46 11.56 15.89
N THR A 217 -1.13 11.93 17.12
CA THR A 217 0.01 12.80 17.44
C THR A 217 1.33 12.13 17.11
N GLY A 218 1.51 10.85 17.46
CA GLY A 218 2.67 10.06 17.08
C GLY A 218 2.87 9.97 15.57
N LEU A 219 1.78 9.77 14.80
CA LEU A 219 1.84 9.77 13.34
C LEU A 219 2.28 11.14 12.78
N VAL A 220 1.74 12.24 13.31
CA VAL A 220 2.13 13.60 12.90
C VAL A 220 3.61 13.84 13.23
N ALA A 221 4.06 13.50 14.43
CA ALA A 221 5.46 13.64 14.84
C ALA A 221 6.41 12.83 13.94
N ALA A 222 6.07 11.57 13.65
CA ALA A 222 6.85 10.72 12.75
C ALA A 222 6.92 11.30 11.33
N LEU A 223 5.81 11.83 10.80
CA LEU A 223 5.79 12.46 9.48
C LEU A 223 6.63 13.74 9.43
N LEU A 224 6.59 14.56 10.49
CA LEU A 224 7.43 15.77 10.59
C LEU A 224 8.92 15.42 10.65
N LEU A 225 9.29 14.40 11.42
CA LEU A 225 10.68 13.91 11.49
C LEU A 225 11.16 13.36 10.13
N LEU A 226 10.33 12.55 9.46
CA LEU A 226 10.64 12.05 8.12
C LEU A 226 10.71 13.18 7.09
N ALA A 227 9.88 14.22 7.21
CA ALA A 227 9.96 15.39 6.35
C ALA A 227 11.30 16.13 6.54
N ALA A 228 11.73 16.33 7.79
CA ALA A 228 13.03 16.92 8.10
C ALA A 228 14.19 16.08 7.55
N GLY A 229 14.15 14.75 7.75
CA GLY A 229 15.14 13.83 7.19
C GLY A 229 15.15 13.82 5.67
N ALA A 230 13.98 13.89 5.01
CA ALA A 230 13.87 13.96 3.56
C ALA A 230 14.43 15.28 3.03
N SER A 231 14.17 16.40 3.71
CA SER A 231 14.76 17.70 3.37
C SER A 231 16.29 17.69 3.50
N ALA A 232 16.83 17.09 4.56
CA ALA A 232 18.28 16.94 4.74
C ALA A 232 18.90 16.05 3.66
N ALA A 233 18.29 14.90 3.36
CA ALA A 233 18.73 14.02 2.27
C ALA A 233 18.69 14.73 0.92
N GLY A 234 17.59 15.42 0.62
CA GLY A 234 17.42 16.20 -0.61
C GLY A 234 18.43 17.33 -0.73
N LEU A 235 18.73 18.03 0.37
CA LEU A 235 19.76 19.06 0.40
C LEU A 235 21.15 18.47 0.13
N ALA A 236 21.50 17.36 0.79
CA ALA A 236 22.78 16.68 0.58
C ALA A 236 22.97 16.25 -0.88
N VAL A 237 21.91 15.70 -1.50
CA VAL A 237 21.91 15.36 -2.93
C VAL A 237 22.01 16.62 -3.80
N ALA A 238 21.34 17.71 -3.45
CA ALA A 238 21.40 18.96 -4.23
C ALA A 238 22.77 19.65 -4.13
N THR A 239 23.45 19.57 -2.98
CA THR A 239 24.76 20.20 -2.75
C THR A 239 25.95 19.32 -3.14
N GLY A 240 25.80 18.00 -3.12
CA GLY A 240 26.84 17.03 -3.49
C GLY A 240 26.60 16.29 -4.81
N GLY A 241 25.48 16.53 -5.49
CA GLY A 241 25.07 15.78 -6.68
C GLY A 241 25.89 16.06 -7.94
N GLY A 242 26.74 17.10 -7.94
CA GLY A 242 27.68 17.37 -9.03
C GLY A 242 28.67 16.21 -9.23
N ASP A 243 29.27 15.71 -8.14
CA ASP A 243 30.26 14.64 -8.17
C ASP A 243 29.63 13.28 -8.58
N ALA A 244 28.39 13.03 -8.15
CA ALA A 244 27.62 11.84 -8.53
C ALA A 244 27.16 11.88 -10.01
N ALA A 245 26.79 13.05 -10.53
CA ALA A 245 26.45 13.24 -11.94
C ALA A 245 27.66 13.07 -12.86
N ASP A 246 28.85 13.50 -12.41
CA ASP A 246 30.11 13.33 -13.14
C ASP A 246 30.57 11.87 -13.17
N LEU A 247 30.40 11.13 -12.07
CA LEU A 247 30.61 9.67 -12.02
C LEU A 247 29.63 8.91 -12.94
N ILE A 248 28.35 9.28 -12.91
CA ILE A 248 27.31 8.66 -13.74
C ILE A 248 27.50 9.01 -15.23
N GLY A 249 27.99 10.21 -15.56
CA GLY A 249 28.33 10.61 -16.93
C GLY A 249 29.56 9.89 -17.50
N ALA A 250 30.50 9.47 -16.64
CA ALA A 250 31.68 8.70 -17.03
C ALA A 250 31.35 7.25 -17.41
N TYR A 251 30.31 6.67 -16.82
CA TYR A 251 29.73 5.40 -17.26
C TYR A 251 28.94 5.63 -18.55
N ARG A 252 29.55 5.37 -19.71
CA ARG A 252 28.94 5.42 -21.06
C ARG A 252 27.78 4.41 -21.24
N THR A 253 26.74 4.46 -20.41
CA THR A 253 25.67 3.45 -20.33
C THR A 253 24.48 3.69 -21.29
N GLY A 254 24.59 4.67 -22.19
CA GLY A 254 23.46 5.10 -23.02
C GLY A 254 22.26 5.63 -22.20
N VAL A 255 21.21 6.10 -22.89
CA VAL A 255 20.01 6.70 -22.25
C VAL A 255 19.28 5.70 -21.33
N ALA A 256 19.30 4.41 -21.68
CA ALA A 256 18.62 3.37 -20.92
C ALA A 256 19.29 3.09 -19.56
N GLY A 257 20.62 3.06 -19.49
CA GLY A 257 21.33 2.84 -18.22
C GLY A 257 21.20 4.03 -17.27
N GLN A 258 21.20 5.25 -17.80
CA GLN A 258 20.97 6.49 -17.03
C GLN A 258 19.58 6.51 -16.39
N ALA A 259 18.55 6.13 -17.15
CA ALA A 259 17.20 5.97 -16.64
C ALA A 259 17.12 4.87 -15.57
N GLY A 260 17.83 3.75 -15.78
CA GLY A 260 17.92 2.65 -14.82
C GLY A 260 18.51 3.08 -13.47
N ILE A 261 19.66 3.78 -13.49
CA ILE A 261 20.30 4.31 -12.28
C ILE A 261 19.37 5.28 -11.54
N THR A 262 18.75 6.21 -12.28
CA THR A 262 17.79 7.17 -11.69
C THR A 262 16.63 6.46 -11.00
N LEU A 263 16.08 5.42 -11.62
CA LEU A 263 14.97 4.64 -11.06
C LEU A 263 15.40 3.84 -9.82
N VAL A 264 16.61 3.28 -9.81
CA VAL A 264 17.18 2.60 -8.63
C VAL A 264 17.39 3.61 -7.50
N SER A 265 17.95 4.78 -7.77
CA SER A 265 18.11 5.85 -6.78
C SER A 265 16.76 6.28 -6.20
N LEU A 266 15.73 6.44 -7.03
CA LEU A 266 14.38 6.75 -6.56
C LEU A 266 13.78 5.60 -5.72
N ALA A 267 14.11 4.35 -6.03
CA ALA A 267 13.67 3.19 -5.25
C ALA A 267 14.27 3.17 -3.83
N TYR A 268 15.47 3.73 -3.67
CA TYR A 268 16.16 3.83 -2.38
C TYR A 268 16.01 5.20 -1.71
N ALA A 269 15.41 6.21 -2.35
CA ALA A 269 15.20 7.53 -1.74
C ALA A 269 14.55 7.49 -0.33
N PRO A 270 13.53 6.65 -0.04
CA PRO A 270 13.00 6.57 1.31
C PRO A 270 13.98 5.96 2.32
N ASN A 271 14.93 5.12 1.89
CA ASN A 271 16.01 4.63 2.77
C ASN A 271 16.90 5.80 3.20
N ALA A 272 17.30 6.65 2.26
CA ALA A 272 18.11 7.84 2.54
C ALA A 272 17.39 8.81 3.50
N THR A 273 16.07 8.98 3.35
CA THR A 273 15.24 9.76 4.29
C THR A 273 15.29 9.18 5.70
N VAL A 274 15.14 7.86 5.86
CA VAL A 274 15.17 7.18 7.16
C VAL A 274 16.55 7.31 7.80
N TRP A 275 17.62 7.10 7.04
CA TRP A 275 19.00 7.28 7.50
C TRP A 275 19.30 8.72 7.93
N SER A 276 18.86 9.69 7.13
CA SER A 276 19.01 11.11 7.47
C SER A 276 18.22 11.48 8.71
N THR A 277 17.01 10.94 8.88
CA THR A 277 16.21 11.13 10.11
C THR A 277 16.93 10.55 11.32
N ALA A 278 17.48 9.34 11.21
CA ALA A 278 18.23 8.69 12.29
C ALA A 278 19.53 9.44 12.64
N TYR A 279 20.19 10.01 11.64
CA TYR A 279 21.34 10.90 11.82
C TYR A 279 20.94 12.16 12.60
N LEU A 280 19.87 12.85 12.18
CA LEU A 280 19.38 14.06 12.86
C LEU A 280 18.93 13.80 14.30
N LEU A 281 18.41 12.61 14.59
CA LEU A 281 17.99 12.21 15.94
C LEU A 281 19.18 11.84 16.85
N GLY A 282 20.39 11.65 16.31
CA GLY A 282 21.58 11.24 17.06
C GLY A 282 22.05 9.79 16.88
N PRO A 283 21.19 8.74 16.81
CA PRO A 283 21.68 7.35 16.75
C PRO A 283 22.42 7.02 15.44
N GLY A 284 22.18 7.79 14.37
CA GLY A 284 22.82 7.58 13.08
C GLY A 284 22.37 6.29 12.38
N PHE A 285 23.19 5.79 11.47
CA PHE A 285 22.92 4.56 10.74
C PHE A 285 24.21 3.80 10.40
N ALA A 286 24.05 2.51 10.07
CA ALA A 286 25.12 1.61 9.67
C ALA A 286 24.70 0.84 8.40
N VAL A 287 25.60 0.74 7.43
CA VAL A 287 25.38 0.00 6.17
C VAL A 287 26.64 -0.79 5.84
N GLY A 288 26.52 -2.11 5.74
CA GLY A 288 27.67 -3.01 5.59
C GLY A 288 28.43 -3.23 6.89
N THR A 289 29.60 -3.84 6.78
CA THR A 289 30.48 -4.13 7.92
C THR A 289 31.45 -2.96 8.18
N GLY A 290 31.56 -2.52 9.43
CA GLY A 290 32.50 -1.48 9.83
C GLY A 290 32.08 -0.03 9.51
N THR A 291 30.86 0.18 8.99
CA THR A 291 30.32 1.51 8.73
C THR A 291 29.43 1.97 9.87
N ALA A 292 29.76 3.11 10.49
CA ALA A 292 28.91 3.81 11.42
C ALA A 292 28.95 5.30 11.07
N VAL A 293 27.79 5.86 10.71
CA VAL A 293 27.62 7.28 10.43
C VAL A 293 26.76 7.88 11.54
N ARG A 294 27.40 8.59 12.48
CA ARG A 294 26.76 9.24 13.64
C ARG A 294 27.30 10.66 13.80
N LEU A 295 26.59 11.50 14.55
CA LEU A 295 27.05 12.86 14.86
C LEU A 295 28.35 12.87 15.69
N SER A 296 28.63 11.81 16.44
CA SER A 296 29.81 11.67 17.30
C SER A 296 30.99 10.95 16.63
N GLU A 297 30.75 10.21 15.55
CA GLU A 297 31.73 9.32 14.94
C GLU A 297 31.32 8.99 13.50
N VAL A 298 32.26 9.14 12.58
CA VAL A 298 32.11 8.73 11.18
C VAL A 298 33.23 7.74 10.88
N SER A 299 32.89 6.45 10.87
CA SER A 299 33.77 5.38 10.38
C SER A 299 33.15 4.84 9.09
N VAL A 300 33.82 5.06 7.97
CA VAL A 300 33.39 4.56 6.66
C VAL A 300 34.24 3.31 6.36
N GLY A 301 33.66 2.13 6.58
CA GLY A 301 34.25 0.87 6.12
C GLY A 301 34.14 0.72 4.60
N SER A 302 34.46 -0.45 4.05
CA SER A 302 34.22 -0.76 2.64
C SER A 302 32.71 -0.74 2.35
N LEU A 303 32.21 0.37 1.81
CA LEU A 303 30.81 0.53 1.43
C LEU A 303 30.49 -0.39 0.24
N PRO A 304 29.40 -1.17 0.29
CA PRO A 304 28.88 -1.80 -0.91
C PRO A 304 28.42 -0.71 -1.89
N ALA A 305 28.78 -0.84 -3.17
CA ALA A 305 28.44 0.11 -4.23
C ALA A 305 26.92 0.12 -4.50
N VAL A 306 26.18 0.84 -3.67
CA VAL A 306 24.79 1.24 -3.92
C VAL A 306 24.84 2.62 -4.58
N PRO A 307 24.19 2.87 -5.73
CA PRO A 307 24.31 4.15 -6.45
C PRO A 307 23.93 5.41 -5.65
N LEU A 308 23.20 5.25 -4.55
CA LEU A 308 22.83 6.35 -3.65
C LEU A 308 23.90 6.67 -2.57
N LEU A 309 24.92 5.81 -2.46
CA LEU A 309 26.05 5.92 -1.52
C LEU A 309 27.39 6.14 -2.24
N ALA A 310 27.38 6.21 -3.58
CA ALA A 310 28.55 6.42 -4.42
C ALA A 310 28.80 7.91 -4.66
#